data_AF-A0A4S3TNS5-F1
#
_entry.id   AF-A0A4S3TNS5-F1
#
_cell.length_a   1.000
_cell.length_b   1.000
_cell.length_c   1.000
_cell.angle_alpha   90.00
_cell.angle_beta   90.00
_cell.angle_gamma   90.00
#
_symmetry.space_group_name_H-M   'P 1'
#
loop_
_entity.id
_entity.type
_entity.pdbx_description
1 polymer ?
#
loop_
_entity_poly.entity_id
_entity_poly.type
_entity_poly.pdbx_seq_one_letter_code
_entity_poly.pdbx_strand_id
1 'polypeptide(L)'
;MERTVVTTHDTVCERIVTAVAELEDVDPVELPPLFDVVDPDALSTIFRSTTTSGPRTGQVSFPYAGYDISIEFGDETVLRIT
;
A
#
# COMPACT_ATOMS: atom_id res chain seq x y z
N MET A 1 -22.38 -0.39 -12.49
CA MET A 1 -21.68 -1.43 -11.72
C MET A 1 -20.73 -0.72 -10.79
N GLU A 2 -21.13 -0.48 -9.55
CA GLU A 2 -20.28 0.12 -8.54
C GLU A 2 -19.62 -1.03 -7.78
N ARG A 3 -18.32 -1.23 -8.01
CA ARG A 3 -17.53 -2.22 -7.26
C ARG A 3 -16.90 -1.52 -6.06
N THR A 4 -17.55 -1.61 -4.91
CA THR A 4 -16.93 -1.28 -3.62
C THR A 4 -16.04 -2.46 -3.22
N VAL A 5 -14.74 -2.31 -3.37
CA VAL A 5 -13.76 -3.33 -2.97
C VAL A 5 -13.32 -3.04 -1.53
N VAL A 6 -13.88 -3.79 -0.58
CA VAL A 6 -13.43 -3.79 0.82
C VAL A 6 -12.02 -4.38 0.88
N THR A 7 -11.02 -3.52 1.10
CA THR A 7 -9.60 -3.86 1.04
C THR A 7 -9.16 -4.58 2.31
N THR A 8 -8.74 -5.83 2.18
CA THR A 8 -8.17 -6.63 3.29
C THR A 8 -6.64 -6.68 3.10
N HIS A 9 -5.88 -6.51 4.18
CA HIS A 9 -4.42 -6.24 4.22
C HIS A 9 -3.53 -6.79 3.09
N ASP A 10 -3.67 -8.07 2.71
CA ASP A 10 -2.87 -8.71 1.65
C ASP A 10 -3.00 -8.02 0.29
N THR A 11 -4.15 -7.41 0.00
CA THR A 11 -4.40 -6.70 -1.27
C THR A 11 -3.72 -5.33 -1.37
N VAL A 12 -3.24 -4.72 -0.28
CA VAL A 12 -2.53 -3.42 -0.37
C VAL A 12 -1.19 -3.59 -1.07
N CYS A 13 -0.41 -4.59 -0.65
CA CYS A 13 0.89 -4.87 -1.24
C CYS A 13 0.75 -5.22 -2.73
N GLU A 14 -0.19 -6.11 -3.06
CA GLU A 14 -0.49 -6.50 -4.44
C GLU A 14 -0.98 -5.32 -5.29
N ARG A 15 -1.82 -4.43 -4.73
CA ARG A 15 -2.27 -3.21 -5.43
C ARG A 15 -1.13 -2.26 -5.74
N ILE A 16 -0.16 -2.09 -4.85
CA ILE A 16 0.98 -1.20 -5.10
C ILE A 16 1.81 -1.73 -6.25
N VAL A 17 2.17 -3.02 -6.19
CA VAL A 17 2.94 -3.66 -7.27
C VAL A 17 2.17 -3.59 -8.59
N THR A 18 0.88 -3.91 -8.58
CA THR A 18 0.03 -3.85 -9.78
C THR A 18 -0.08 -2.43 -10.33
N ALA A 19 -0.34 -1.43 -9.49
CA ALA A 19 -0.51 -0.04 -9.94
C ALA A 19 0.80 0.54 -10.51
N VAL A 20 1.95 0.19 -9.93
CA VAL A 20 3.26 0.59 -10.44
C VAL A 20 3.58 -0.15 -11.74
N ALA A 21 3.23 -1.43 -11.83
CA ALA A 21 3.40 -2.23 -13.04
C ALA A 21 2.58 -1.68 -14.21
N GLU A 22 1.32 -1.30 -13.95
CA GLU A 22 0.44 -0.65 -14.93
C GLU A 22 0.94 0.73 -15.36
N LEU A 23 1.60 1.48 -14.47
CA LEU A 23 2.18 2.79 -14.79
C LEU A 23 3.44 2.68 -15.66
N GLU A 24 4.28 1.71 -15.36
CA GLU A 24 5.53 1.45 -16.08
C GLU A 24 5.32 0.63 -17.38
N ASP A 25 4.12 0.08 -17.59
CA ASP A 25 3.80 -0.88 -18.66
C ASP A 25 4.73 -2.11 -18.62
N VAL A 26 5.04 -2.58 -17.41
CA VAL A 26 5.89 -3.75 -17.17
C VAL A 26 5.14 -4.81 -16.38
N ASP A 27 5.62 -6.04 -16.42
CA ASP A 27 5.06 -7.08 -15.60
C ASP A 27 5.39 -6.85 -14.10
N PRO A 28 4.45 -7.09 -13.18
CA PRO A 28 4.68 -6.95 -11.74
C PRO A 28 5.77 -7.87 -11.20
N VAL A 29 6.14 -8.92 -11.96
CA VAL A 29 7.25 -9.82 -11.63
C VAL A 29 8.63 -9.27 -12.05
N GLU A 30 8.67 -8.28 -12.95
CA GLU A 30 9.90 -7.57 -13.33
C GLU A 30 10.20 -6.41 -12.39
N LEU A 31 9.19 -5.94 -11.65
CA LEU A 31 9.40 -4.97 -10.58
C LEU A 31 10.18 -5.59 -9.41
N PRO A 32 11.01 -4.78 -8.73
CA PRO A 32 11.67 -5.23 -7.50
C PRO A 32 10.60 -5.66 -6.49
N PRO A 33 10.83 -6.70 -5.69
CA PRO A 33 9.83 -7.16 -4.73
C PRO A 33 9.51 -6.09 -3.69
N LEU A 34 8.21 -5.88 -3.39
CA LEU A 34 7.77 -4.88 -2.41
C LEU A 34 8.36 -5.15 -1.01
N PHE A 35 8.59 -6.41 -0.65
CA PHE A 35 9.17 -6.81 0.63
C PHE A 35 10.64 -6.37 0.83
N ASP A 36 11.36 -6.03 -0.24
CA ASP A 36 12.72 -5.48 -0.13
C ASP A 36 12.70 -4.03 0.40
N VAL A 37 11.60 -3.32 0.16
CA VAL A 37 11.45 -1.90 0.53
C VAL A 37 10.59 -1.73 1.76
N VAL A 38 9.50 -2.50 1.85
CA VAL A 38 8.54 -2.39 2.94
C VAL A 38 8.19 -3.76 3.47
N ASP A 39 8.38 -3.95 4.77
CA ASP A 39 8.06 -5.20 5.41
C ASP A 39 6.53 -5.30 5.60
N PRO A 40 5.84 -6.28 4.97
CA PRO A 40 4.39 -6.42 5.08
C PRO A 40 3.96 -6.72 6.52
N ASP A 41 4.81 -7.36 7.33
CA ASP A 41 4.56 -7.60 8.75
C ASP A 41 4.66 -6.28 9.54
N ALA A 42 5.56 -5.37 9.16
CA ALA A 42 5.64 -4.04 9.74
C ALA A 42 4.43 -3.18 9.37
N LEU A 43 3.98 -3.22 8.11
CA LEU A 43 2.69 -2.64 7.72
C LEU A 43 1.59 -3.22 8.61
N SER A 44 1.46 -4.55 8.66
CA SER A 44 0.48 -5.26 9.48
C SER A 44 0.51 -4.82 10.95
N THR A 45 1.69 -4.55 11.49
CA THR A 45 1.90 -4.11 12.88
C THR A 45 1.44 -2.67 13.09
N ILE A 46 1.72 -1.76 12.15
CA ILE A 46 1.20 -0.39 12.16
C ILE A 46 -0.33 -0.41 12.10
N PHE A 47 -0.92 -1.37 11.37
CA PHE A 47 -2.36 -1.58 11.36
C PHE A 47 -2.91 -2.31 12.61
N ARG A 48 -2.10 -3.14 13.30
CA ARG A 48 -2.58 -4.11 14.30
C ARG A 48 -2.97 -3.56 15.67
N SER A 49 -3.16 -2.25 15.80
CA SER A 49 -3.64 -1.56 17.00
C SER A 49 -2.52 -1.17 17.96
N THR A 50 -2.26 0.12 18.06
CA THR A 50 -2.01 0.70 19.39
C THR A 50 -3.37 0.98 20.01
N THR A 51 -3.57 0.44 21.21
CA THR A 51 -4.81 0.46 21.98
C THR A 51 -5.11 1.86 22.54
N THR A 52 -5.09 2.89 21.70
CA THR A 52 -5.30 4.28 22.13
C THR A 52 -6.41 4.90 21.30
N SER A 53 -7.49 5.23 21.99
CA SER A 53 -8.75 5.78 21.49
C SER A 53 -8.52 7.05 20.66
N GLY A 54 -8.54 6.96 19.33
CA GLY A 54 -8.45 8.11 18.41
C GLY A 54 -8.69 7.71 16.95
N PRO A 55 -9.08 8.64 16.06
CA PRO A 55 -9.23 8.36 14.63
C PRO A 55 -7.90 7.83 14.09
N ARG A 56 -7.96 6.64 13.48
CA ARG A 56 -6.79 5.87 13.04
C ARG A 56 -6.35 6.39 11.67
N THR A 57 -5.61 7.49 11.64
CA THR A 57 -4.96 8.00 10.44
C THR A 57 -3.48 7.62 10.46
N GLY A 58 -3.04 6.77 9.54
CA GLY A 58 -1.63 6.43 9.35
C GLY A 58 -1.22 6.72 7.91
N GLN A 59 -0.04 7.27 7.69
CA GLN A 59 0.53 7.44 6.36
C GLN A 59 1.84 6.68 6.29
N VAL A 60 2.02 5.90 5.23
CA VAL A 60 3.27 5.19 4.93
C VAL A 60 3.73 5.64 3.55
N SER A 61 4.92 6.23 3.49
CA SER A 61 5.55 6.69 2.25
C SER A 61 6.91 6.05 2.09
N PHE A 62 7.14 5.40 0.94
CA PHE A 62 8.41 4.76 0.62
C PHE A 62 8.72 4.80 -0.88
N PRO A 63 10.01 4.86 -1.26
CA PRO A 63 10.41 4.84 -2.66
C PRO A 63 10.40 3.40 -3.20
N TYR A 64 9.70 3.15 -4.29
CA TYR A 64 9.59 1.84 -4.93
C TYR A 64 9.64 1.98 -6.46
N ALA A 65 10.50 1.18 -7.10
CA ALA A 65 10.71 1.20 -8.56
C ALA A 65 10.97 2.60 -9.16
N GLY A 66 11.55 3.52 -8.38
CA GLY A 66 11.79 4.90 -8.81
C GLY A 66 10.63 5.88 -8.60
N TYR A 67 9.50 5.39 -8.07
CA TYR A 67 8.34 6.20 -7.67
C TYR A 67 8.26 6.36 -6.16
N ASP A 68 7.62 7.44 -5.71
CA ASP A 68 7.28 7.61 -4.31
C ASP A 68 5.86 7.08 -4.06
N ILE A 69 5.78 5.95 -3.35
CA ILE A 69 4.52 5.32 -3.00
C ILE A 69 4.09 5.85 -1.65
N SER A 70 3.00 6.60 -1.63
CA SER A 70 2.37 7.11 -0.42
C SER A 70 1.00 6.48 -0.23
N ILE A 71 0.80 5.90 0.94
CA ILE A 71 -0.44 5.24 1.30
C ILE A 71 -0.99 5.93 2.54
N GLU A 72 -2.15 6.56 2.39
CA GLU A 72 -2.89 7.17 3.49
C GLU A 72 -3.99 6.19 3.92
N PHE A 73 -3.94 5.82 5.19
CA PHE A 73 -4.87 4.91 5.83
C PHE A 73 -5.73 5.69 6.81
N GLY A 74 -6.98 5.97 6.44
CA GLY A 74 -8.01 6.60 7.28
C GLY A 74 -9.32 5.83 7.19
N ASP A 75 -10.45 6.54 7.06
CA ASP A 75 -11.75 5.92 6.74
C ASP A 75 -11.74 5.22 5.36
N GLU A 76 -10.94 5.72 4.43
CA GLU A 76 -10.66 5.11 3.13
C GLU A 76 -9.14 4.96 2.94
N THR A 77 -8.72 3.90 2.26
CA THR A 77 -7.30 3.70 1.91
C THR A 77 -7.01 4.36 0.58
N VAL A 78 -6.23 5.44 0.61
CA VAL A 78 -5.81 6.20 -0.57
C VAL A 78 -4.39 5.81 -0.93
N LEU A 79 -4.22 5.32 -2.17
CA LEU A 79 -2.91 5.07 -2.77
C LEU A 79 -2.55 6.27 -3.65
N ARG A 80 -1.39 6.88 -3.41
CA ARG A 80 -0.82 7.94 -4.23
C ARG A 80 0.56 7.51 -4.71
N ILE A 81 0.78 7.66 -6.00
CA ILE A 81 2.06 7.37 -6.67
C ILE A 81 2.53 8.70 -7.25
N THR A 82 3.75 9.12 -6.90
CA THR A 82 4.34 10.40 -7.34
C THR A 82 5.67 10.16 -8.04
#